data_AF-A0AAD3HL30-F1
#
_entry.id   AF-A0AAD3HL30-F1
#
_cell.length_a   1.000
_cell.length_b   1.000
_cell.length_c   1.000
_cell.angle_alpha   90.00
_cell.angle_beta   90.00
_cell.angle_gamma   90.00
#
_symmetry.space_group_name_H-M   'P 1'
#
loop_
_entity.id
_entity.type
_entity.pdbx_description
1 polymer ?
#
loop_
_entity_poly.entity_id
_entity_poly.type
_entity_poly.pdbx_seq_one_letter_code
_entity_poly.pdbx_strand_id
1 'polypeptide(L)'
;MDKQLQITKQQFQALLDRANKRFGKLRDLQTRGDHSWSVAQASFHKTFDSFSRLWQYQLSNRPALLETGLQRSDLGCIASKIGQLYYNYYLRSGDTSALLESYTFYDAIHTRQYFASAVTTSPATGSTTSTANNPPTA
;
A
#
# COMPACT_ATOMS: atom_id res chain seq x y z
N MET A 1 -12.71 -23.24 12.62
CA MET A 1 -11.67 -22.18 12.48
C MET A 1 -12.04 -21.17 11.39
N ASP A 2 -12.77 -21.58 10.35
CA ASP A 2 -13.16 -20.76 9.20
C ASP A 2 -13.91 -19.46 9.54
N LYS A 3 -14.79 -19.48 10.54
CA LYS A 3 -15.57 -18.30 10.94
C LYS A 3 -14.68 -17.15 11.44
N GLN A 4 -13.60 -17.46 12.16
CA GLN A 4 -12.66 -16.45 12.68
C GLN A 4 -11.80 -15.84 11.55
N LEU A 5 -11.37 -16.66 10.60
CA LEU A 5 -10.66 -16.21 9.41
C LEU A 5 -11.53 -15.28 8.56
N GLN A 6 -12.81 -15.63 8.37
CA GLN A 6 -13.75 -14.78 7.64
C GLN A 6 -14.02 -13.44 8.34
N ILE A 7 -14.20 -13.43 9.67
CA ILE A 7 -14.35 -12.19 10.44
C ILE A 7 -13.10 -11.32 10.28
N THR A 8 -11.90 -11.92 10.36
CA THR A 8 -10.63 -11.22 10.22
C THR A 8 -10.50 -10.56 8.83
N LYS A 9 -10.82 -11.33 7.78
CA LYS A 9 -10.85 -10.83 6.40
C LYS A 9 -11.85 -9.67 6.24
N GLN A 10 -13.07 -9.82 6.75
CA GLN A 10 -14.12 -8.81 6.61
C GLN A 10 -13.78 -7.52 7.36
N GLN A 11 -13.18 -7.63 8.56
CA GLN A 11 -12.69 -6.47 9.31
C GLN A 11 -11.55 -5.77 8.57
N PHE A 12 -10.60 -6.52 8.00
CA PHE A 12 -9.53 -5.96 7.18
C PHE A 12 -10.08 -5.20 5.96
N GLN A 13 -11.01 -5.79 5.21
CA GLN A 13 -11.67 -5.14 4.07
C GLN A 13 -12.41 -3.87 4.48
N ALA A 14 -13.16 -3.90 5.59
CA ALA A 14 -13.84 -2.73 6.11
C ALA A 14 -12.87 -1.60 6.52
N LEU A 15 -11.71 -1.93 7.08
CA LEU A 15 -10.67 -0.94 7.40
C LEU A 15 -10.05 -0.36 6.11
N LEU A 16 -9.79 -1.22 5.12
CA LEU A 16 -9.23 -0.83 3.82
C LEU A 16 -10.18 0.12 3.07
N ASP A 17 -11.47 -0.20 3.00
CA ASP A 17 -12.49 0.64 2.36
C ASP A 17 -12.61 2.01 3.04
N ARG A 18 -12.59 2.04 4.38
CA ARG A 18 -12.60 3.30 5.13
C ARG A 18 -11.37 4.14 4.85
N ALA A 19 -10.17 3.54 4.82
CA ALA A 19 -8.93 4.24 4.52
C ALA A 19 -8.94 4.77 3.08
N ASN A 20 -9.35 3.94 2.11
CA ASN A 20 -9.46 4.32 0.70
C ASN A 20 -10.46 5.45 0.48
N LYS A 21 -11.63 5.42 1.14
CA LYS A 21 -12.62 6.49 1.04
C LYS A 21 -12.09 7.82 1.56
N ARG A 22 -11.32 7.80 2.65
CA ARG A 22 -10.66 9.02 3.18
C ARG A 22 -9.57 9.51 2.25
N PHE A 23 -8.77 8.60 1.70
CA PHE A 23 -7.73 8.91 0.73
C PHE A 23 -8.30 9.57 -0.53
N GLY A 24 -9.39 9.02 -1.09
CA GLY A 24 -10.09 9.61 -2.23
C GLY A 24 -10.57 11.03 -1.93
N LYS A 25 -11.24 11.22 -0.78
CA LYS A 25 -11.67 12.56 -0.33
C LYS A 25 -10.51 13.54 -0.18
N LEU A 26 -9.39 13.11 0.40
CA LEU A 26 -8.19 13.95 0.55
C LEU A 26 -7.66 14.40 -0.82
N ARG A 27 -7.61 13.48 -1.79
CA ARG A 27 -7.18 13.78 -3.17
C ARG A 27 -8.15 14.76 -3.85
N ASP A 28 -9.45 14.56 -3.68
CA ASP A 28 -10.46 15.46 -4.28
C ASP A 28 -10.36 16.87 -3.67
N LEU A 29 -10.10 16.97 -2.36
CA LEU A 29 -9.83 18.25 -1.69
C LEU A 29 -8.54 18.92 -2.17
N GLN A 30 -7.54 18.14 -2.59
CA GLN A 30 -6.27 18.63 -3.16
C GLN A 30 -6.47 19.18 -4.57
N THR A 31 -7.20 18.47 -5.42
CA THR A 31 -7.44 18.90 -6.82
C THR A 31 -8.32 20.14 -6.91
N ARG A 32 -9.27 20.32 -5.99
CA ARG A 32 -10.23 21.44 -6.07
C ARG A 32 -9.63 22.82 -5.74
N GLY A 33 -8.40 22.90 -5.24
CA GLY A 33 -7.67 24.15 -4.96
C GLY A 33 -8.25 25.06 -3.87
N ASP A 34 -9.49 24.83 -3.44
CA ASP A 34 -10.34 25.78 -2.71
C ASP A 34 -10.39 25.56 -1.19
N HIS A 35 -9.43 24.82 -0.62
CA HIS A 35 -9.44 24.51 0.82
C HIS A 35 -8.18 25.02 1.51
N SER A 36 -8.39 25.68 2.65
CA SER A 36 -7.32 26.12 3.55
C SER A 36 -6.40 24.95 3.94
N TRP A 37 -5.09 25.23 3.98
CA TRP A 37 -4.05 24.28 4.36
C TRP A 37 -4.37 23.51 5.66
N SER A 38 -4.94 24.20 6.64
CA SER A 38 -5.36 23.60 7.92
C SER A 38 -6.38 22.45 7.75
N VAL A 39 -7.35 22.60 6.84
CA VAL A 39 -8.37 21.57 6.56
C VAL A 39 -7.75 20.37 5.84
N ALA A 40 -6.80 20.62 4.92
CA ALA A 40 -6.06 19.59 4.23
C ALA A 40 -5.18 18.80 5.21
N GLN A 41 -4.48 19.48 6.13
CA GLN A 41 -3.64 18.87 7.15
C GLN A 41 -4.46 18.01 8.13
N ALA A 42 -5.61 18.51 8.62
CA ALA A 42 -6.50 17.71 9.47
C ALA A 42 -7.05 16.47 8.74
N SER A 43 -7.33 16.59 7.44
CA SER A 43 -7.78 15.47 6.61
C SER A 43 -6.66 14.46 6.36
N PHE A 44 -5.41 14.93 6.21
CA PHE A 44 -4.22 14.09 6.12
C PHE A 44 -4.04 13.25 7.39
N HIS A 45 -4.02 13.86 8.57
CA HIS A 45 -3.88 13.10 9.84
C HIS A 45 -4.98 12.04 10.00
N LYS A 46 -6.23 12.37 9.69
CA LYS A 46 -7.35 11.41 9.74
C LYS A 46 -7.17 10.23 8.76
N THR A 47 -6.59 10.50 7.60
CA THR A 47 -6.33 9.48 6.59
C THR A 47 -5.15 8.61 6.99
N PHE A 48 -4.08 9.23 7.48
CA PHE A 48 -2.91 8.56 8.04
C PHE A 48 -3.30 7.62 9.18
N ASP A 49 -4.06 8.08 10.17
CA ASP A 49 -4.55 7.27 11.28
C ASP A 49 -5.33 6.04 10.81
N SER A 50 -6.11 6.18 9.72
CA SER A 50 -6.88 5.07 9.16
C SER A 50 -5.97 4.02 8.52
N PHE A 51 -4.94 4.45 7.79
CA PHE A 51 -3.94 3.54 7.23
C PHE A 51 -3.04 2.91 8.32
N SER A 52 -2.65 3.66 9.34
CA SER A 52 -1.87 3.15 10.47
C SER A 52 -2.65 2.08 11.22
N ARG A 53 -3.94 2.28 11.49
CA ARG A 53 -4.80 1.25 12.09
C ARG A 53 -4.95 0.01 11.21
N LEU A 54 -5.14 0.20 9.90
CA LEU A 54 -5.18 -0.90 8.94
C LEU A 54 -3.88 -1.71 8.94
N TRP A 55 -2.73 -1.03 8.94
CA TRP A 55 -1.41 -1.66 8.94
C TRP A 55 -1.16 -2.43 10.24
N GLN A 56 -1.48 -1.85 11.38
CA GLN A 56 -1.37 -2.54 12.67
C GLN A 56 -2.28 -3.77 12.74
N TYR A 57 -3.51 -3.67 12.25
CA TYR A 57 -4.43 -4.80 12.18
C TYR A 57 -3.87 -5.93 11.30
N GLN A 58 -3.25 -5.56 10.16
CA GLN A 58 -2.60 -6.50 9.26
C GLN A 58 -1.39 -7.19 9.90
N LEU A 59 -0.57 -6.46 10.66
CA LEU A 59 0.61 -7.01 11.31
C LEU A 59 0.23 -8.02 12.40
N SER A 60 -0.77 -7.69 13.22
CA SER A 60 -1.25 -8.57 14.32
C SER A 60 -1.98 -9.82 13.83
N ASN A 61 -2.62 -9.77 12.66
CA ASN A 61 -3.41 -10.88 12.11
C ASN A 61 -2.80 -11.50 10.84
N ARG A 62 -1.49 -11.30 10.63
CA ARG A 62 -0.78 -11.73 9.42
C ARG A 62 -1.02 -13.20 9.02
N PRO A 63 -0.88 -14.20 9.90
CA PRO A 63 -1.08 -15.61 9.50
C PRO A 63 -2.52 -15.88 9.03
N ALA A 64 -3.51 -15.36 9.77
CA ALA A 64 -4.91 -15.48 9.41
C ALA A 64 -5.24 -14.81 8.08
N LEU A 65 -4.66 -13.64 7.79
CA LEU A 65 -4.89 -12.95 6.53
C LEU A 65 -4.28 -13.68 5.34
N LEU A 66 -3.10 -14.30 5.50
CA LEU A 66 -2.48 -15.12 4.46
C LEU A 66 -3.34 -16.35 4.13
N GLU A 67 -3.91 -17.02 5.14
CA GLU A 67 -4.84 -18.14 4.94
C GLU A 67 -6.12 -17.72 4.21
N THR A 68 -6.55 -16.47 4.36
CA THR A 68 -7.73 -15.94 3.64
C THR A 68 -7.48 -15.57 2.18
N GLY A 69 -6.24 -15.73 1.71
CA GLY A 69 -5.79 -15.44 0.34
C GLY A 69 -5.26 -14.02 0.13
N LEU A 70 -4.99 -13.24 1.19
CA LEU A 70 -4.42 -11.90 1.06
C LEU A 70 -3.04 -11.98 0.40
N GLN A 71 -2.86 -11.27 -0.72
CA GLN A 71 -1.64 -11.32 -1.50
C GLN A 71 -0.61 -10.30 -1.02
N ARG A 72 0.66 -10.56 -1.33
CA ARG A 72 1.73 -9.56 -1.11
C ARG A 72 1.46 -8.28 -1.92
N SER A 73 0.90 -8.40 -3.12
CA SER A 73 0.52 -7.26 -3.96
C SER A 73 -0.49 -6.33 -3.28
N ASP A 74 -1.42 -6.85 -2.49
CA ASP A 74 -2.39 -6.03 -1.74
C ASP A 74 -1.69 -5.15 -0.70
N LEU A 75 -0.67 -5.70 -0.04
CA LEU A 75 0.18 -4.94 0.90
C LEU A 75 1.00 -3.88 0.17
N GLY A 76 1.49 -4.19 -1.03
CA GLY A 76 2.16 -3.24 -1.92
C GLY A 76 1.25 -2.06 -2.31
N CYS A 77 -0.03 -2.34 -2.60
CA CYS A 77 -1.04 -1.31 -2.88
C CYS A 77 -1.29 -0.40 -1.67
N ILE A 78 -1.34 -0.95 -0.45
CA ILE A 78 -1.49 -0.16 0.78
C ILE A 78 -0.25 0.69 1.03
N ALA A 79 0.94 0.10 0.94
CA ALA A 79 2.21 0.82 1.09
C ALA A 79 2.34 1.96 0.08
N SER A 80 1.94 1.72 -1.18
CA SER A 80 1.94 2.74 -2.23
C SER A 80 1.06 3.93 -1.85
N LYS A 81 -0.14 3.68 -1.30
CA LYS A 81 -1.05 4.75 -0.87
C LYS A 81 -0.50 5.56 0.31
N ILE A 82 0.18 4.91 1.26
CA ILE A 82 0.85 5.60 2.36
C ILE A 82 2.01 6.47 1.82
N GLY A 83 2.82 5.93 0.91
CA GLY A 83 3.87 6.70 0.22
C GLY A 83 3.31 7.93 -0.52
N GLN A 84 2.20 7.76 -1.26
CA GLN A 84 1.50 8.88 -1.90
C GLN A 84 1.01 9.91 -0.89
N LEU A 85 0.51 9.47 0.27
CA LEU A 85 0.03 10.37 1.33
C LEU A 85 1.15 11.31 1.78
N TYR A 86 2.31 10.76 2.10
CA TYR A 86 3.50 11.52 2.52
C TYR A 86 4.00 12.45 1.42
N TYR A 87 4.06 11.99 0.18
CA TYR A 87 4.48 12.83 -0.95
C TYR A 87 3.56 14.04 -1.13
N ASN A 88 2.25 13.82 -1.08
CA ASN A 88 1.27 14.90 -1.21
C ASN A 88 1.32 15.88 -0.03
N TYR A 89 1.66 15.40 1.16
CA TYR A 89 1.91 16.28 2.31
C TYR A 89 3.12 17.17 2.05
N TYR A 90 4.24 16.59 1.60
CA TYR A 90 5.46 17.31 1.24
C TYR A 90 5.19 18.42 0.20
N LEU A 91 4.44 18.13 -0.88
CA LEU A 91 4.15 19.12 -1.93
C LEU A 91 3.45 20.39 -1.42
N ARG A 92 2.79 20.33 -0.26
CA ARG A 92 2.06 21.46 0.32
C ARG A 92 2.73 22.08 1.54
N SER A 93 3.44 21.27 2.35
CA SER A 93 4.15 21.74 3.54
C SER A 93 5.59 22.17 3.27
N GLY A 94 6.23 21.62 2.23
CA GLY A 94 7.67 21.72 2.00
C GLY A 94 8.52 20.89 2.98
N ASP A 95 7.92 20.09 3.85
CA ASP A 95 8.63 19.31 4.86
C ASP A 95 9.37 18.11 4.23
N THR A 96 10.70 18.21 4.16
CA THR A 96 11.57 17.19 3.58
C THR A 96 11.53 15.86 4.35
N SER A 97 11.14 15.87 5.62
CA SER A 97 10.95 14.64 6.40
C SER A 97 9.87 13.77 5.78
N ALA A 98 8.75 14.38 5.35
CA ALA A 98 7.68 13.67 4.66
C ALA A 98 8.11 13.14 3.28
N LEU A 99 9.01 13.85 2.59
CA LEU A 99 9.57 13.34 1.34
C LEU A 99 10.41 12.08 1.57
N LEU A 100 11.24 12.07 2.61
CA LEU A 100 12.05 10.91 2.99
C LEU A 100 11.19 9.72 3.39
N GLU A 101 10.12 9.94 4.15
CA GLU A 101 9.16 8.89 4.51
C GLU A 101 8.51 8.29 3.25
N SER A 102 8.06 9.14 2.32
CA SER A 102 7.51 8.69 1.04
C SER A 102 8.50 7.81 0.27
N TYR A 103 9.76 8.26 0.14
CA TYR A 103 10.83 7.49 -0.49
C TYR A 103 11.02 6.13 0.18
N THR A 104 11.06 6.09 1.51
CA THR A 104 11.23 4.84 2.28
C THR A 104 10.14 3.83 1.98
N PHE A 105 8.88 4.28 1.82
CA PHE A 105 7.79 3.39 1.38
C PHE A 105 8.00 2.87 -0.04
N TYR A 106 8.35 3.71 -1.00
CA TYR A 106 8.55 3.28 -2.38
C TYR A 106 9.77 2.38 -2.57
N ASP A 107 10.86 2.68 -1.88
CA ASP A 107 12.04 1.83 -1.84
C ASP A 107 11.72 0.47 -1.23
N ALA A 108 10.98 0.42 -0.12
CA ALA A 108 10.51 -0.84 0.46
C ALA A 108 9.59 -1.62 -0.50
N ILE A 109 8.77 -0.93 -1.29
CA ILE A 109 7.90 -1.55 -2.28
C ILE A 109 8.72 -2.23 -3.38
N HIS A 110 9.72 -1.52 -3.89
CA HIS A 110 10.62 -1.96 -4.94
C HIS A 110 11.54 -3.10 -4.46
N THR A 111 12.26 -2.91 -3.35
CA THR A 111 13.23 -3.88 -2.82
C THR A 111 12.58 -5.20 -2.42
N ARG A 112 11.34 -5.17 -1.88
CA ARG A 112 10.60 -6.38 -1.49
C ARG A 112 9.78 -6.98 -2.62
N GLN A 113 9.80 -6.37 -3.80
CA GLN A 113 9.19 -6.90 -5.02
C GLN A 113 7.70 -7.26 -4.82
N TYR A 114 6.94 -6.40 -4.11
CA TYR A 114 5.54 -6.72 -3.76
C TYR A 114 4.65 -7.00 -4.98
N PHE A 115 5.02 -6.49 -6.16
CA PHE A 115 4.28 -6.67 -7.40
C PHE A 115 4.86 -7.75 -8.35
N ALA A 116 5.99 -8.37 -8.02
CA ALA A 116 6.62 -9.35 -8.93
C ALA A 116 5.78 -10.62 -9.11
N SER A 117 5.06 -11.07 -8.09
CA SER A 117 4.19 -12.26 -8.18
C SER A 117 2.90 -12.02 -8.97
N ALA A 118 2.49 -10.76 -9.19
CA ALA A 118 1.31 -10.45 -9.99
C ALA A 118 1.55 -10.62 -11.50
N VAL A 119 2.82 -10.60 -11.93
CA VAL A 119 3.23 -10.74 -13.34
C VAL A 119 3.23 -12.21 -13.80
N THR A 120 3.37 -13.18 -12.91
CA THR A 120 3.52 -14.60 -13.30
C THR A 120 2.19 -15.31 -13.59
N THR A 121 1.03 -14.72 -13.23
CA THR A 121 -0.29 -15.34 -13.46
C THR A 121 -0.93 -14.86 -14.76
N SER A 122 -0.15 -14.90 -15.86
CA SER A 122 -0.69 -14.93 -17.21
C SER A 122 -0.30 -16.28 -17.81
N PRO A 123 -1.24 -17.14 -18.24
CA PRO A 123 -0.88 -18.41 -18.85
C PRO A 123 -0.27 -18.15 -20.22
N ALA A 124 1.04 -17.97 -20.26
CA ALA A 124 1.82 -18.04 -21.49
C ALA A 124 1.87 -19.50 -21.94
N THR A 125 0.94 -19.88 -22.82
CA THR A 125 1.06 -21.06 -23.65
C THR A 125 2.25 -20.90 -24.61
N GLY A 126 3.27 -21.76 -24.45
CA GLY A 126 4.39 -21.92 -25.39
C GLY A 126 5.42 -20.78 -25.33
N SER A 127 6.72 -21.00 -25.31
CA SER A 127 7.48 -22.04 -25.97
C SER A 127 8.89 -22.10 -25.37
N THR A 128 9.42 -23.31 -25.37
CA THR A 128 10.81 -23.68 -25.09
C THR A 128 11.81 -22.80 -25.85
N THR A 129 12.76 -22.19 -25.15
CA THR A 129 14.14 -22.15 -25.67
C THR A 129 15.15 -22.24 -24.53
N SER A 130 15.86 -23.37 -24.54
CA SER A 130 17.12 -23.60 -23.86
C SER A 130 18.15 -22.56 -24.30
N THR A 131 18.91 -21.97 -23.37
CA THR A 131 20.34 -21.62 -23.56
C THR A 131 20.95 -21.30 -22.19
N ALA A 132 22.00 -22.06 -21.87
CA ALA A 132 22.89 -21.90 -20.74
C ALA A 132 23.53 -20.49 -20.68
N ASN A 133 23.78 -19.97 -19.48
CA ASN A 133 25.13 -19.60 -19.03
C ASN A 133 25.15 -19.00 -17.61
N ASN A 134 26.24 -19.33 -16.93
CA ASN A 134 26.58 -19.21 -15.51
C ASN A 134 26.83 -17.75 -15.02
N PRO A 135 27.07 -17.53 -13.70
CA PRO A 135 26.88 -16.25 -12.99
C PRO A 135 28.14 -15.38 -12.99
N PRO A 136 28.07 -14.10 -12.57
CA PRO A 136 29.25 -13.39 -12.13
C PRO A 136 29.34 -13.32 -10.60
N THR A 137 30.47 -13.84 -10.12
CA THR A 137 31.12 -13.57 -8.84
C THR A 137 31.90 -12.25 -8.95
N ALA A 138 31.71 -11.36 -7.98
CA ALA A 138 32.70 -10.49 -7.32
C ALA A 138 31.96 -9.38 -6.56
#